data_AF-A0A957FF84-F1
#
_entry.id   AF-A0A957FF84-F1
#
_cell.length_a   1.000
_cell.length_b   1.000
_cell.length_c   1.000
_cell.angle_alpha   90.00
_cell.angle_beta   90.00
_cell.angle_gamma   90.00
#
_symmetry.space_group_name_H-M   'P 1'
#
loop_
_entity.id
_entity.type
_entity.pdbx_description
1 polymer ?
#
loop_
_entity_poly.entity_id
_entity_poly.type
_entity_poly.pdbx_seq_one_letter_code
_entity_poly.pdbx_strand_id
1 'polypeptide(L)' 'KLVQPATSLGDVYSLLLYPAISSHRSLTPAERAAIGIGDGLVRLSVGIEDTADIQADLAQALAVT' A
#
# COMPACT_ATOMS: atom_id res chain seq x y z
N LYS A 1 -10.38 -8.18 -7.16
CA LYS A 1 -9.51 -7.00 -7.09
C LYS A 1 -10.34 -5.84 -6.59
N LEU A 2 -10.29 -5.64 -5.28
CA LEU A 2 -11.03 -4.63 -4.52
C LEU A 2 -10.11 -3.46 -4.18
N VAL A 3 -8.91 -3.74 -3.67
CA VAL A 3 -7.93 -2.71 -3.28
C VAL A 3 -7.38 -2.01 -4.53
N GLN A 4 -7.39 -0.67 -4.53
CA GLN A 4 -7.03 0.13 -5.70
C GLN A 4 -5.65 0.81 -5.54
N PRO A 5 -4.86 0.96 -6.63
CA PRO A 5 -3.60 1.70 -6.57
C PRO A 5 -3.84 3.21 -6.55
N ALA A 6 -3.39 3.91 -5.51
CA ALA A 6 -3.49 5.36 -5.43
C ALA A 6 -2.45 5.98 -4.51
N THR A 7 -2.04 7.23 -4.80
CA THR A 7 -1.09 7.99 -3.96
C THR A 7 -1.77 8.69 -2.78
N SER A 8 -3.07 8.98 -2.88
CA SER A 8 -3.93 9.56 -1.84
C SER A 8 -4.22 8.56 -0.70
N LEU A 9 -4.88 9.01 0.37
CA LEU A 9 -5.25 8.22 1.54
C LEU A 9 -6.57 8.76 2.14
N GLY A 10 -7.28 7.91 2.91
CA GLY A 10 -8.50 8.30 3.63
C GLY A 10 -9.77 8.42 2.78
N ASP A 11 -9.85 7.69 1.67
CA ASP A 11 -11.04 7.61 0.83
C ASP A 11 -12.03 6.55 1.35
N VAL A 12 -13.22 6.46 0.75
CA VAL A 12 -14.18 5.37 1.02
C VAL A 12 -13.67 4.02 0.47
N TYR A 13 -12.74 4.05 -0.48
CA TYR A 13 -12.11 2.87 -1.06
C TYR A 13 -10.79 2.54 -0.34
N SER A 14 -10.47 1.26 -0.27
CA SER A 14 -9.18 0.75 0.18
C SER A 14 -8.10 0.99 -0.88
N LEU A 15 -7.04 1.71 -0.51
CA LEU A 15 -5.99 2.21 -1.41
C LEU A 15 -4.60 1.68 -1.03
N LEU A 16 -3.78 1.36 -2.03
CA LEU A 16 -2.45 0.80 -1.84
C LEU A 16 -1.39 1.51 -2.70
N LEU A 17 -0.17 1.65 -2.16
CA LEU A 17 0.99 2.10 -2.93
C LEU A 17 2.31 1.51 -2.42
N TYR A 18 3.36 1.67 -3.24
CA TYR A 18 4.76 1.46 -2.87
C TYR A 18 5.42 2.82 -2.58
N PRO A 19 5.75 3.17 -1.32
CA PRO A 19 6.26 4.50 -0.98
C PRO A 19 7.55 4.87 -1.70
N ALA A 20 8.46 3.89 -1.87
CA ALA A 20 9.78 4.07 -2.48
C ALA A 20 9.74 4.62 -3.92
N ILE A 21 8.69 4.29 -4.68
CA ILE A 21 8.52 4.72 -6.08
C ILE A 21 7.40 5.75 -6.26
N SER A 22 6.70 6.17 -5.19
CA SER A 22 5.57 7.08 -5.27
C SER A 22 5.71 8.29 -4.35
N SER A 23 5.18 8.24 -3.13
CA SER A 23 5.13 9.36 -2.18
C SER A 23 6.51 9.79 -1.69
N HIS A 24 7.46 8.86 -1.56
CA HIS A 24 8.81 9.10 -1.08
C HIS A 24 9.87 8.94 -2.17
N ARG A 25 9.46 9.01 -3.44
CA ARG A 25 10.35 8.86 -4.60
C ARG A 25 11.46 9.91 -4.69
N SER A 26 11.28 11.06 -4.05
CA SER A 26 12.26 12.16 -4.04
C SER A 26 13.41 11.94 -3.06
N LEU A 27 13.26 11.00 -2.12
CA LEU A 27 14.31 10.64 -1.17
C LEU A 27 15.24 9.60 -1.81
N THR A 28 16.54 9.72 -1.54
CA THR A 28 17.52 8.70 -1.89
C THR A 28 17.24 7.38 -1.13
N PRO A 29 17.74 6.23 -1.59
CA PRO A 29 17.59 4.97 -0.87
C PRO A 29 18.07 5.02 0.59
N ALA A 30 19.17 5.74 0.86
CA ALA A 30 19.71 5.89 2.21
C ALA A 30 18.80 6.73 3.12
N GLU A 31 18.24 7.83 2.61
CA GLU A 31 17.29 8.65 3.36
C GLU A 31 15.99 7.90 3.65
N ARG A 32 15.48 7.13 2.69
CA ARG A 32 14.31 6.26 2.91
C ARG A 32 14.58 5.19 3.96
N ALA A 33 15.71 4.51 3.88
CA ALA A 33 16.10 3.50 4.85
C ALA A 33 16.22 4.08 6.26
N ALA A 34 16.75 5.30 6.41
CA ALA A 34 16.88 5.99 7.69
C ALA A 34 15.53 6.27 8.38
N ILE A 35 14.44 6.36 7.62
CA ILE A 35 13.06 6.52 8.14
C ILE A 35 12.24 5.23 8.09
N GLY A 36 12.88 4.08 7.88
CA GLY A 36 12.22 2.77 7.88
C GLY A 36 11.47 2.43 6.59
N ILE A 37 11.69 3.16 5.49
CA ILE A 37 11.10 2.85 4.18
C ILE A 37 12.07 1.96 3.40
N GLY A 38 11.81 0.65 3.43
CA GLY A 38 12.47 -0.33 2.57
C GLY A 38 11.82 -0.45 1.19
N ASP A 39 12.52 -1.08 0.23
CA ASP A 39 12.04 -1.21 -1.15
C ASP A 39 10.81 -2.13 -1.29
N GLY A 40 10.62 -3.07 -0.35
CA GLY A 40 9.44 -3.94 -0.28
C GLY A 40 8.28 -3.37 0.56
N LEU A 41 8.40 -2.15 1.08
CA LEU A 41 7.34 -1.57 1.91
C LEU A 41 6.11 -1.25 1.04
N VAL A 42 4.95 -1.67 1.53
CA VAL A 42 3.64 -1.35 0.96
C VAL A 42 2.86 -0.55 1.99
N ARG A 43 2.21 0.54 1.55
CA ARG A 43 1.30 1.32 2.41
C ARG A 43 -0.14 1.05 1.98
N LEU A 44 -0.95 0.55 2.91
CA LEU A 44 -2.40 0.35 2.75
C LEU A 44 -3.16 1.42 3.54
N SER A 45 -4.09 2.11 2.88
CA SER A 45 -5.13 2.94 3.51
C SER A 45 -6.43 2.16 3.42
N VAL A 46 -6.96 1.72 4.56
CA VAL A 46 -8.21 0.93 4.62
C VAL A 46 -9.41 1.86 4.45
N GLY A 47 -10.31 1.51 3.52
CA GLY A 47 -11.56 2.22 3.26
C GLY A 47 -12.69 1.75 4.19
N ILE A 48 -13.93 1.85 3.71
CA ILE A 48 -15.14 1.48 4.45
C ILE A 48 -15.87 0.27 3.85
N GLU A 49 -15.20 -0.52 3.01
CA GLU A 49 -15.76 -1.76 2.46
C GLU A 49 -15.96 -2.84 3.53
N ASP A 50 -16.64 -3.93 3.18
CA ASP A 50 -16.76 -5.07 4.07
C ASP A 50 -15.37 -5.64 4.41
N THR A 51 -15.14 -5.86 5.70
CA THR A 51 -13.84 -6.32 6.20
C THR A 51 -13.46 -7.70 5.64
N ALA A 52 -14.42 -8.59 5.44
CA ALA A 52 -14.17 -9.91 4.87
C ALA A 52 -13.73 -9.82 3.40
N ASP A 53 -14.30 -8.90 2.64
CA ASP A 53 -13.93 -8.68 1.23
C ASP A 53 -12.50 -8.13 1.11
N ILE A 54 -12.12 -7.17 1.97
CA ILE A 54 -10.75 -6.64 2.04
C ILE A 54 -9.77 -7.75 2.39
N GLN A 55 -10.07 -8.55 3.42
CA GLN A 55 -9.23 -9.68 3.83
C GLN A 55 -9.08 -10.71 2.72
N ALA A 56 -10.17 -11.07 2.04
CA ALA A 56 -10.14 -12.02 0.94
C ALA A 56 -9.30 -11.52 -0.25
N ASP A 57 -9.41 -10.23 -0.61
CA ASP A 57 -8.63 -9.64 -1.71
C ASP A 57 -7.13 -9.59 -1.39
N LEU A 58 -6.76 -9.30 -0.14
CA LEU A 58 -5.36 -9.35 0.33
C LEU A 58 -4.84 -10.79 0.40
N ALA A 59 -5.63 -11.73 0.94
CA ALA A 59 -5.24 -13.13 1.07
C ALA A 59 -4.97 -13.77 -0.29
N GLN A 60 -5.87 -13.56 -1.27
CA GLN A 60 -5.65 -14.08 -2.63
C GLN A 60 -4.42 -13.44 -3.30
N ALA A 61 -4.16 -12.15 -3.05
CA ALA A 61 -3.00 -11.48 -3.65
C ALA A 61 -1.68 -12.03 -3.09
N LEU A 62 -1.62 -12.26 -1.78
CA LEU A 62 -0.44 -12.79 -1.10
C LEU A 62 -0.19 -14.26 -1.43
N ALA A 63 -1.22 -15.05 -1.75
CA ALA A 63 -1.09 -16.47 -2.08
C ALA A 63 -0.43 -16.75 -3.44
N VAL A 64 -0.32 -15.75 -4.32
CA VAL A 64 0.25 -15.88 -5.68
C VAL A 64 1.70 -15.35 -5.74
N THR A 65 2.33 -15.16 -4.57
CA THR A 65 3.71 -14.65 -4.45
C THR A 65 4.75 -15.75 -4.62
#